data_AF-A0A411CWJ7-F1
#
_entry.id   AF-A0A411CWJ7-F1
#
_cell.length_a   1.000
_cell.length_b   1.000
_cell.length_c   1.000
_cell.angle_alpha   90.00
_cell.angle_beta   90.00
_cell.angle_gamma   90.00
#
_symmetry.space_group_name_H-M   'P 1'
#
loop_
_entity.id
_entity.type
_entity.pdbx_description
1 polymer ?
#
loop_
_entity_poly.entity_id
_entity_poly.type
_entity_poly.pdbx_seq_one_letter_code
_entity_poly.pdbx_strand_id
1 'polypeptide(L)'
;MIGLCQKGSCRKLIGHTGKCDPWPTNCWSFLEEKDKKKLSKAGYATPRGGKKGAYQNHVYRNNKVIIPFEKINVIDTSNYEDGYIVRLYPDQAFISSGILSEINLPDGEPLVIGENAFVLYRSHQSFDEFPPLDEWSVRHLEDKNGNIVEKRSSEVLDKGHYILRLPKVGGGKKIIKNEVIEGPPQGIFAPEYANKETNFLSQASLAWQIIHTSSSPYTASQALHLKLILDECSLSDGVHYNYLGMMKGNITTCPLCLKRISYDELHSHINLENEESLLNSGLIVDGTNRSTTVNLFHMIPLEYERLHHNHFYVSWGHATCNTKLGQRRCYSLAEVKEMDIKVAKLIGDSIETFGWISDDDKMIRSPNGAVWIRISEELYIERD
;
A
#
# COMPACT_ATOMS: atom_id res chain seq x y z
N MET A 1 -24.36 -27.13 14.54
CA MET A 1 -22.92 -27.06 14.22
C MET A 1 -22.65 -25.66 13.68
N ILE A 2 -21.80 -24.87 14.32
CA ILE A 2 -21.39 -23.55 13.79
C ILE A 2 -20.08 -23.78 13.03
N GLY A 3 -20.06 -23.45 11.75
CA GLY A 3 -18.94 -23.67 10.85
C GLY A 3 -19.15 -22.92 9.54
N LEU A 4 -18.17 -22.98 8.64
CA LEU A 4 -18.26 -22.38 7.31
C LEU A 4 -18.91 -23.34 6.31
N CYS A 5 -19.53 -22.77 5.29
CA CYS A 5 -20.19 -23.48 4.21
C CYS A 5 -19.17 -24.34 3.44
N GLN A 6 -19.49 -25.62 3.24
CA GLN A 6 -18.59 -26.58 2.61
C GLN A 6 -18.65 -26.56 1.07
N LYS A 7 -19.21 -25.50 0.46
CA LYS A 7 -19.40 -25.39 -0.98
C LYS A 7 -18.33 -24.49 -1.60
N GLY A 8 -17.36 -25.08 -2.29
CA GLY A 8 -16.28 -24.35 -2.97
C GLY A 8 -15.51 -23.47 -1.99
N SER A 9 -15.24 -22.21 -2.37
CA SER A 9 -14.59 -21.20 -1.52
C SER A 9 -15.56 -20.36 -0.68
N CYS A 10 -16.78 -20.84 -0.43
CA CYS A 10 -17.78 -20.07 0.30
C CYS A 10 -17.41 -19.91 1.78
N ARG A 11 -17.34 -18.66 2.25
CA ARG A 11 -17.02 -18.33 3.65
C ARG A 11 -18.24 -17.92 4.47
N LYS A 12 -19.46 -18.12 3.97
CA LYS A 12 -20.68 -17.93 4.76
C LYS A 12 -20.84 -19.07 5.78
N LEU A 13 -21.63 -18.85 6.83
CA LEU A 13 -21.94 -19.89 7.80
C LEU A 13 -22.72 -21.06 7.18
N ILE A 14 -22.56 -22.27 7.74
CA ILE A 14 -23.36 -23.46 7.39
C ILE A 14 -24.85 -23.12 7.48
N GLY A 15 -25.61 -23.52 6.47
CA GLY A 15 -27.06 -23.29 6.40
C GLY A 15 -27.46 -21.89 5.92
N HIS A 16 -26.53 -21.08 5.40
CA HIS A 16 -26.88 -19.79 4.81
C HIS A 16 -27.86 -19.95 3.64
N THR A 17 -28.75 -18.97 3.48
CA THR A 17 -29.61 -18.84 2.30
C THR A 17 -28.91 -18.02 1.21
N GLY A 18 -29.40 -18.12 -0.04
CA GLY A 18 -28.87 -17.37 -1.18
C GLY A 18 -27.54 -17.89 -1.75
N LYS A 19 -26.89 -17.07 -2.59
CA LYS A 19 -25.66 -17.44 -3.30
C LYS A 19 -24.47 -17.61 -2.33
N CYS A 20 -23.61 -18.58 -2.63
CA CYS A 20 -22.31 -18.72 -1.99
C CYS A 20 -21.50 -17.44 -2.20
N ASP A 21 -20.68 -17.10 -1.19
CA ASP A 21 -19.92 -15.86 -1.17
C ASP A 21 -18.56 -16.12 -0.53
N PRO A 22 -17.46 -15.99 -1.28
CA PRO A 22 -16.10 -16.14 -0.75
C PRO A 22 -15.63 -14.94 0.09
N TRP A 23 -16.33 -13.80 0.03
CA TRP A 23 -15.93 -12.54 0.68
C TRP A 23 -17.08 -11.90 1.51
N PRO A 24 -17.69 -12.66 2.46
CA PRO A 24 -18.88 -12.22 3.17
C PRO A 24 -18.57 -11.10 4.18
N THR A 25 -18.77 -9.85 3.78
CA THR A 25 -18.54 -8.66 4.64
C THR A 25 -19.44 -8.61 5.88
N ASN A 26 -20.49 -9.43 5.95
CA ASN A 26 -21.34 -9.54 7.14
C ASN A 26 -20.63 -10.24 8.32
N CYS A 27 -19.48 -10.88 8.13
CA CYS A 27 -18.72 -11.53 9.21
C CYS A 27 -18.21 -10.55 10.30
N TRP A 28 -18.16 -9.24 10.01
CA TRP A 28 -17.88 -8.17 10.96
C TRP A 28 -19.02 -7.13 11.05
N SER A 29 -20.26 -7.53 10.72
CA SER A 29 -21.42 -6.63 10.73
C SER A 29 -21.80 -6.09 12.11
N PHE A 30 -21.37 -6.77 13.18
CA PHE A 30 -21.56 -6.36 14.57
C PHE A 30 -20.70 -5.16 14.98
N LEU A 31 -19.67 -4.80 14.19
CA LEU A 31 -18.87 -3.61 14.44
C LEU A 31 -19.71 -2.33 14.24
N GLU A 32 -19.32 -1.26 14.91
CA GLU A 32 -19.93 0.05 14.71
C GLU A 32 -19.56 0.63 13.34
N GLU A 33 -20.36 1.57 12.85
CA GLU A 33 -20.16 2.18 11.54
C GLU A 33 -18.80 2.89 11.39
N LYS A 34 -18.26 3.46 12.48
CA LYS A 34 -16.93 4.09 12.46
C LYS A 34 -15.81 3.06 12.23
N ASP A 35 -15.94 1.87 12.80
CA ASP A 35 -14.99 0.76 12.64
C ASP A 35 -15.11 0.13 11.26
N LYS A 36 -16.33 -0.08 10.76
CA LYS A 36 -16.58 -0.52 9.38
C LYS A 36 -15.99 0.45 8.36
N LYS A 37 -16.15 1.77 8.56
CA LYS A 37 -15.53 2.79 7.71
C LYS A 37 -14.00 2.73 7.76
N LYS A 38 -13.42 2.48 8.94
CA LYS A 38 -11.96 2.33 9.09
C LYS A 38 -11.44 1.09 8.35
N LEU A 39 -12.13 -0.05 8.46
CA LEU A 39 -11.81 -1.28 7.72
C LEU A 39 -11.98 -1.11 6.21
N SER A 40 -13.05 -0.47 5.77
CA SER A 40 -13.29 -0.17 4.36
C SER A 40 -12.15 0.67 3.77
N LYS A 41 -11.70 1.71 4.50
CA LYS A 41 -10.54 2.52 4.10
C LYS A 41 -9.24 1.72 3.99
N ALA A 42 -9.03 0.73 4.86
CA ALA A 42 -7.84 -0.14 4.78
C ALA A 42 -7.82 -1.02 3.51
N GLY A 43 -9.00 -1.34 2.98
CA GLY A 43 -9.14 -2.09 1.72
C GLY A 43 -8.94 -1.26 0.45
N TYR A 44 -8.71 0.05 0.58
CA TYR A 44 -8.40 0.94 -0.53
C TYR A 44 -6.89 1.08 -0.72
N ALA A 45 -6.48 1.25 -1.98
CA ALA A 45 -5.10 1.59 -2.32
C ALA A 45 -4.75 2.99 -1.80
N THR A 46 -3.56 3.14 -1.22
CA THR A 46 -3.08 4.43 -0.71
C THR A 46 -2.69 5.33 -1.89
N PRO A 47 -3.01 6.63 -1.86
CA PRO A 47 -2.69 7.56 -2.95
C PRO A 47 -1.19 7.91 -2.99
N ARG A 48 -0.31 6.96 -3.36
CA ARG A 48 1.13 7.24 -3.56
C ARG A 48 1.31 7.97 -4.90
N GLY A 49 1.93 9.16 -4.87
CA GLY A 49 2.15 9.99 -6.07
C GLY A 49 0.92 10.75 -6.61
N GLY A 50 -0.27 10.43 -6.10
CA GLY A 50 -1.53 11.16 -6.31
C GLY A 50 -1.84 11.53 -7.78
N LYS A 51 -2.47 12.69 -7.97
CA LYS A 51 -2.83 13.19 -9.31
C LYS A 51 -1.61 13.30 -10.24
N LYS A 52 -0.42 13.62 -9.72
CA LYS A 52 0.81 13.81 -10.51
C LYS A 52 1.24 12.55 -11.25
N GLY A 53 1.01 11.38 -10.69
CA GLY A 53 1.34 10.09 -11.32
C GLY A 53 0.21 9.47 -12.15
N ALA A 54 -0.89 10.19 -12.35
CA ALA A 54 -2.13 9.66 -12.94
C ALA A 54 -2.71 8.45 -12.17
N TYR A 55 -2.43 8.32 -10.88
CA TYR A 55 -2.96 7.24 -10.05
C TYR A 55 -4.39 7.53 -9.59
N GLN A 56 -5.19 6.48 -9.47
CA GLN A 56 -6.50 6.51 -8.84
C GLN A 56 -6.36 6.53 -7.32
N ASN A 57 -7.21 7.31 -6.66
CA ASN A 57 -7.24 7.41 -5.20
C ASN A 57 -8.56 6.81 -4.68
N HIS A 58 -8.53 6.21 -3.49
CA HIS A 58 -9.72 5.68 -2.81
C HIS A 58 -10.52 4.65 -3.62
N VAL A 59 -9.81 3.85 -4.41
CA VAL A 59 -10.36 2.65 -5.07
C VAL A 59 -9.80 1.40 -4.37
N TYR A 60 -10.50 0.28 -4.52
CA TYR A 60 -10.05 -1.00 -3.95
C TYR A 60 -8.68 -1.42 -4.52
N ARG A 61 -7.93 -2.17 -3.71
CA ARG A 61 -6.59 -2.70 -4.05
C ARG A 61 -6.60 -3.70 -5.20
N ASN A 62 -7.71 -4.40 -5.42
CA ASN A 62 -7.94 -5.28 -6.56
C ASN A 62 -8.48 -4.45 -7.74
N ASN A 63 -7.62 -3.67 -8.38
CA ASN A 63 -7.97 -2.82 -9.51
C ASN A 63 -6.78 -2.75 -10.48
N LYS A 64 -7.04 -2.32 -11.71
CA LYS A 64 -6.02 -2.11 -12.73
C LYS A 64 -4.86 -1.27 -12.17
N VAL A 65 -3.64 -1.74 -12.39
CA VAL A 65 -2.43 -1.07 -11.87
C VAL A 65 -1.71 -0.28 -12.96
N ILE A 66 -0.99 0.76 -12.55
CA ILE A 66 -0.02 1.46 -13.39
C ILE A 66 1.38 0.91 -13.06
N ILE A 67 2.04 0.35 -14.06
CA ILE A 67 3.43 -0.10 -13.98
C ILE A 67 4.34 0.94 -14.66
N PRO A 68 5.29 1.55 -13.95
CA PRO A 68 6.33 2.36 -14.57
C PRO A 68 7.17 1.53 -15.55
N PHE A 69 7.47 2.07 -16.73
CA PHE A 69 8.29 1.38 -17.72
C PHE A 69 9.64 0.92 -17.15
N GLU A 70 10.31 1.75 -16.36
CA GLU A 70 11.58 1.42 -15.69
C GLU A 70 11.49 0.25 -14.68
N LYS A 71 10.28 -0.21 -14.34
CA LYS A 71 10.04 -1.33 -13.43
C LYS A 71 9.45 -2.57 -14.10
N ILE A 72 9.12 -2.51 -15.40
CA ILE A 72 8.42 -3.62 -16.07
C ILE A 72 9.22 -4.94 -16.05
N ASN A 73 10.55 -4.87 -16.07
CA ASN A 73 11.44 -6.05 -16.11
C ASN A 73 11.66 -6.72 -14.74
N VAL A 74 11.27 -6.07 -13.64
CA VAL A 74 11.47 -6.60 -12.27
C VAL A 74 10.18 -7.05 -11.61
N ILE A 75 9.06 -6.90 -12.31
CA ILE A 75 7.72 -7.21 -11.82
C ILE A 75 7.21 -8.46 -12.54
N ASP A 76 6.64 -9.38 -11.80
CA ASP A 76 5.82 -10.45 -12.36
C ASP A 76 4.39 -9.93 -12.58
N THR A 77 4.07 -9.64 -13.85
CA THR A 77 2.79 -9.06 -14.27
C THR A 77 1.60 -10.02 -14.11
N SER A 78 1.85 -11.33 -13.99
CA SER A 78 0.81 -12.34 -13.78
C SER A 78 0.07 -12.18 -12.46
N ASN A 79 0.67 -11.45 -11.50
CA ASN A 79 0.05 -11.15 -10.21
C ASN A 79 -1.13 -10.16 -10.29
N TYR A 80 -1.26 -9.39 -11.37
CA TYR A 80 -2.30 -8.37 -11.51
C TYR A 80 -3.53 -8.91 -12.24
N GLU A 81 -4.37 -9.65 -11.53
CA GLU A 81 -5.61 -10.27 -12.05
C GLU A 81 -6.58 -9.25 -12.67
N ASP A 82 -6.60 -8.01 -12.17
CA ASP A 82 -7.43 -6.91 -12.70
C ASP A 82 -6.74 -6.11 -13.84
N GLY A 83 -5.60 -6.60 -14.34
CA GLY A 83 -4.83 -6.04 -15.44
C GLY A 83 -3.89 -4.90 -15.05
N TYR A 84 -3.09 -4.47 -16.02
CA TYR A 84 -2.13 -3.37 -15.85
C TYR A 84 -2.08 -2.46 -17.08
N ILE A 85 -1.44 -1.31 -16.95
CA ILE A 85 -1.05 -0.43 -18.05
C ILE A 85 0.34 0.14 -17.78
N VAL A 86 1.17 0.20 -18.81
CA VAL A 86 2.53 0.72 -18.68
C VAL A 86 2.53 2.24 -18.84
N ARG A 87 3.20 2.92 -17.91
CA ARG A 87 3.40 4.37 -17.96
C ARG A 87 4.82 4.67 -18.42
N LEU A 88 4.94 5.40 -19.53
CA LEU A 88 6.19 5.95 -20.03
C LEU A 88 6.29 7.44 -19.72
N TYR A 89 7.49 7.91 -19.48
CA TYR A 89 7.84 9.31 -19.67
C TYR A 89 8.20 9.58 -21.14
N PRO A 90 8.13 10.83 -21.62
CA PRO A 90 8.35 11.11 -23.04
C PRO A 90 9.73 10.67 -23.55
N ASP A 91 10.79 10.86 -22.76
CA ASP A 91 12.14 10.36 -23.05
C ASP A 91 12.25 8.83 -23.12
N GLN A 92 11.30 8.10 -22.54
CA GLN A 92 11.19 6.65 -22.67
C GLN A 92 10.40 6.25 -23.92
N ALA A 93 9.42 7.06 -24.32
CA ALA A 93 8.52 6.79 -25.44
C ALA A 93 9.09 7.18 -26.81
N PHE A 94 9.97 8.18 -26.86
CA PHE A 94 10.51 8.74 -28.09
C PHE A 94 12.03 8.53 -28.19
N ILE A 95 12.51 8.15 -29.36
CA ILE A 95 13.94 8.14 -29.69
C ILE A 95 14.41 9.58 -29.95
N SER A 96 13.58 10.34 -30.66
CA SER A 96 13.71 11.78 -30.91
C SER A 96 12.32 12.36 -31.12
N SER A 97 12.17 13.69 -31.07
CA SER A 97 10.89 14.35 -31.35
C SER A 97 10.24 13.79 -32.62
N GLY A 98 8.99 13.32 -32.51
CA GLY A 98 8.22 12.75 -33.61
C GLY A 98 8.54 11.29 -33.98
N ILE A 99 9.53 10.64 -33.35
CA ILE A 99 9.93 9.25 -33.63
C ILE A 99 9.80 8.41 -32.36
N LEU A 100 8.89 7.42 -32.40
CA LEU A 100 8.64 6.52 -31.27
C LEU A 100 9.72 5.45 -31.15
N SER A 101 9.96 5.04 -29.90
CA SER A 101 10.74 3.86 -29.57
C SER A 101 9.93 2.60 -29.87
N GLU A 102 10.54 1.64 -30.56
CA GLU A 102 10.02 0.28 -30.64
C GLU A 102 10.41 -0.48 -29.37
N ILE A 103 9.41 -0.83 -28.56
CA ILE A 103 9.60 -1.45 -27.26
C ILE A 103 8.75 -2.70 -27.18
N ASN A 104 9.34 -3.80 -26.71
CA ASN A 104 8.60 -5.02 -26.36
C ASN A 104 8.56 -5.18 -24.84
N LEU A 105 7.46 -5.76 -24.37
CA LEU A 105 7.29 -6.22 -23.00
C LEU A 105 8.17 -7.46 -22.73
N PRO A 106 8.38 -7.83 -21.45
CA PRO A 106 9.23 -8.98 -21.09
C PRO A 106 8.76 -10.32 -21.68
N ASP A 107 7.46 -10.46 -21.97
CA ASP A 107 6.86 -11.63 -22.60
C ASP A 107 6.99 -11.63 -24.14
N GLY A 108 7.59 -10.58 -24.72
CA GLY A 108 7.80 -10.42 -26.15
C GLY A 108 6.67 -9.71 -26.89
N GLU A 109 5.57 -9.40 -26.22
CA GLU A 109 4.45 -8.65 -26.82
C GLU A 109 4.85 -7.18 -27.06
N PRO A 110 4.36 -6.53 -28.13
CA PRO A 110 4.67 -5.13 -28.39
C PRO A 110 4.06 -4.22 -27.33
N LEU A 111 4.83 -3.23 -26.88
CA LEU A 111 4.32 -2.14 -26.07
C LEU A 111 3.75 -1.07 -27.02
N VAL A 112 2.43 -0.89 -27.00
CA VAL A 112 1.68 0.00 -27.88
C VAL A 112 1.03 1.11 -27.07
N ILE A 113 1.50 2.34 -27.30
CA ILE A 113 0.95 3.54 -26.68
C ILE A 113 -0.48 3.77 -27.18
N GLY A 114 -1.41 3.95 -26.25
CA GLY A 114 -2.84 4.02 -26.52
C GLY A 114 -3.58 2.75 -26.10
N GLU A 115 -2.93 1.60 -26.20
CA GLU A 115 -3.52 0.29 -25.92
C GLU A 115 -3.11 -0.25 -24.56
N ASN A 116 -1.89 -0.81 -24.45
CA ASN A 116 -1.32 -1.35 -23.21
C ASN A 116 -0.37 -0.38 -22.51
N ALA A 117 -0.16 0.81 -23.09
CA ALA A 117 0.69 1.85 -22.52
C ALA A 117 0.13 3.28 -22.70
N PHE A 118 0.67 4.22 -21.92
CA PHE A 118 0.43 5.66 -22.10
C PHE A 118 1.65 6.50 -21.74
N VAL A 119 1.73 7.70 -22.33
CA VAL A 119 2.76 8.69 -22.01
C VAL A 119 2.27 9.68 -20.96
N LEU A 120 3.04 9.89 -19.90
CA LEU A 120 2.76 10.87 -18.86
C LEU A 120 3.70 12.07 -18.95
N TYR A 121 3.16 13.22 -19.34
CA TYR A 121 3.91 14.47 -19.32
C TYR A 121 3.83 15.13 -17.94
N ARG A 122 4.99 15.37 -17.32
CA ARG A 122 5.10 16.01 -15.99
C ARG A 122 5.82 17.36 -15.99
N SER A 123 6.40 17.77 -17.11
CA SER A 123 7.11 19.04 -17.22
C SER A 123 6.85 19.67 -18.57
N HIS A 124 6.80 21.01 -18.59
CA HIS A 124 6.66 21.76 -19.82
C HIS A 124 7.86 21.57 -20.75
N GLN A 125 9.06 21.41 -20.21
CA GLN A 125 10.27 21.13 -21.00
C GLN A 125 10.13 19.83 -21.78
N SER A 126 9.74 18.74 -21.11
CA SER A 126 9.59 17.43 -21.76
C SER A 126 8.45 17.42 -22.78
N PHE A 127 7.40 18.20 -22.54
CA PHE A 127 6.31 18.40 -23.50
C PHE A 127 6.76 19.19 -24.74
N ASP A 128 7.60 20.22 -24.58
CA ASP A 128 8.11 21.01 -25.70
C ASP A 128 9.16 20.22 -26.52
N GLU A 129 9.98 19.39 -25.86
CA GLU A 129 11.04 18.59 -26.47
C GLU A 129 10.53 17.34 -27.19
N PHE A 130 9.49 16.70 -26.64
CA PHE A 130 8.85 15.51 -27.19
C PHE A 130 7.35 15.73 -27.27
N PRO A 131 6.84 16.59 -28.16
CA PRO A 131 5.41 16.83 -28.26
C PRO A 131 4.65 15.55 -28.65
N PRO A 132 3.40 15.36 -28.19
CA PRO A 132 2.52 14.31 -28.70
C PRO A 132 2.43 14.34 -30.23
N LEU A 133 2.30 13.17 -30.85
CA LEU A 133 2.08 13.06 -32.29
C LEU A 133 0.72 13.65 -32.69
N ASP A 134 0.56 14.08 -33.95
CA ASP A 134 -0.66 14.76 -34.42
C ASP A 134 -1.91 13.89 -34.30
N GLU A 135 -1.77 12.58 -34.47
CA GLU A 135 -2.84 11.58 -34.30
C GLU A 135 -3.10 11.21 -32.84
N TRP A 136 -2.23 11.62 -31.92
CA TRP A 136 -2.40 11.34 -30.50
C TRP A 136 -3.44 12.26 -29.86
N SER A 137 -4.40 11.64 -29.18
CA SER A 137 -5.33 12.31 -28.29
C SER A 137 -4.97 12.13 -26.82
N VAL A 138 -5.37 13.11 -26.00
CA VAL A 138 -5.36 12.99 -24.53
C VAL A 138 -6.22 11.79 -24.13
N ARG A 139 -5.76 11.04 -23.12
CA ARG A 139 -6.54 9.92 -22.60
C ARG A 139 -7.90 10.37 -22.09
N HIS A 140 -8.93 9.61 -22.39
CA HIS A 140 -10.30 9.87 -21.95
C HIS A 140 -11.04 8.56 -21.73
N LEU A 141 -12.20 8.65 -21.06
CA LEU A 141 -13.08 7.52 -20.85
C LEU A 141 -14.16 7.54 -21.93
N GLU A 142 -14.40 6.41 -22.57
CA GLU A 142 -15.42 6.25 -23.60
C GLU A 142 -16.39 5.14 -23.21
N ASP A 143 -17.71 5.40 -23.32
CA ASP A 143 -18.73 4.36 -23.16
C ASP A 143 -18.84 3.47 -24.41
N LYS A 144 -19.62 2.39 -24.31
CA LYS A 144 -19.85 1.45 -25.42
C LYS A 144 -20.44 2.06 -26.70
N ASN A 145 -20.99 3.28 -26.63
CA ASN A 145 -21.60 3.99 -27.75
C ASN A 145 -20.66 5.03 -28.37
N GLY A 146 -19.44 5.18 -27.85
CA GLY A 146 -18.50 6.19 -28.34
C GLY A 146 -18.55 7.53 -27.62
N ASN A 147 -19.35 7.67 -26.56
CA ASN A 147 -19.47 8.95 -25.87
C ASN A 147 -18.36 9.11 -24.82
N ILE A 148 -17.75 10.30 -24.77
CA ILE A 148 -16.82 10.65 -23.71
C ILE A 148 -17.58 10.82 -22.39
N VAL A 149 -17.12 10.13 -21.35
CA VAL A 149 -17.73 10.14 -20.00
C VAL A 149 -16.71 10.53 -18.94
N GLU A 150 -17.19 10.90 -17.75
CA GLU A 150 -16.32 11.32 -16.64
C GLU A 150 -16.06 10.21 -15.61
N LYS A 151 -16.88 9.14 -15.62
CA LYS A 151 -16.86 8.09 -14.60
C LYS A 151 -16.59 6.73 -15.22
N ARG A 152 -15.66 6.00 -14.60
CA ARG A 152 -15.40 4.59 -14.91
C ARG A 152 -16.56 3.72 -14.45
N SER A 153 -16.91 2.76 -15.29
CA SER A 153 -17.83 1.66 -14.99
C SER A 153 -17.36 0.43 -15.76
N SER A 154 -18.02 -0.72 -15.57
CA SER A 154 -17.69 -1.97 -16.25
C SER A 154 -17.81 -1.89 -17.78
N GLU A 155 -18.54 -0.92 -18.33
CA GLU A 155 -18.78 -0.75 -19.77
C GLU A 155 -17.98 0.42 -20.38
N VAL A 156 -17.05 1.01 -19.62
CA VAL A 156 -16.30 2.21 -20.01
C VAL A 156 -14.82 1.85 -20.20
N LEU A 157 -14.26 2.25 -21.33
CA LEU A 157 -12.88 1.97 -21.73
C LEU A 157 -12.01 3.22 -21.64
N ASP A 158 -10.72 3.04 -21.38
CA ASP A 158 -9.72 4.09 -21.58
C ASP A 158 -9.28 4.13 -23.03
N LYS A 159 -9.41 5.29 -23.67
CA LYS A 159 -8.82 5.56 -24.98
C LYS A 159 -7.88 6.76 -24.93
N GLY A 160 -7.19 7.01 -26.04
CA GLY A 160 -6.16 8.04 -26.18
C GLY A 160 -4.80 7.59 -25.68
N HIS A 161 -3.80 8.45 -25.81
CA HIS A 161 -2.39 8.05 -25.82
C HIS A 161 -1.59 8.62 -24.64
N TYR A 162 -1.93 9.83 -24.19
CA TYR A 162 -1.13 10.54 -23.20
C TYR A 162 -1.95 11.29 -22.15
N ILE A 163 -1.29 11.64 -21.05
CA ILE A 163 -1.85 12.39 -19.91
C ILE A 163 -0.96 13.58 -19.60
N LEU A 164 -1.58 14.72 -19.27
CA LEU A 164 -0.88 15.95 -18.92
C LEU A 164 -0.99 16.23 -17.42
N ARG A 165 0.15 16.38 -16.76
CA ARG A 165 0.29 16.84 -15.36
C ARG A 165 1.38 17.91 -15.31
N LEU A 166 1.20 18.98 -16.09
CA LEU A 166 2.18 20.05 -16.23
C LEU A 166 2.03 21.06 -15.09
N PRO A 167 3.06 21.30 -14.27
CA PRO A 167 2.97 22.24 -13.16
C PRO A 167 2.92 23.69 -13.66
N LYS A 168 2.43 24.58 -12.82
CA LYS A 168 2.57 26.02 -13.02
C LYS A 168 4.05 26.42 -12.99
N VAL A 169 4.47 27.29 -13.91
CA VAL A 169 5.84 27.85 -13.96
C VAL A 169 5.78 29.36 -13.71
N GLY A 170 6.63 29.84 -12.79
CA GLY A 170 6.63 31.21 -12.28
C GLY A 170 5.85 31.34 -10.97
N GLY A 171 5.93 32.52 -10.35
CA GLY A 171 5.34 32.80 -9.04
C GLY A 171 5.01 34.29 -8.86
N GLY A 172 4.10 34.60 -7.92
CA GLY A 172 3.69 35.98 -7.64
C GLY A 172 2.95 36.63 -8.82
N LYS A 173 3.41 37.81 -9.26
CA LYS A 173 2.74 38.64 -10.29
C LYS A 173 2.97 38.20 -11.73
N LYS A 174 3.86 37.23 -12.01
CA LYS A 174 4.14 36.77 -13.38
C LYS A 174 4.09 35.25 -13.45
N ILE A 175 2.95 34.75 -13.91
CA ILE A 175 2.80 33.35 -14.32
C ILE A 175 3.33 33.26 -15.75
N ILE A 176 4.27 32.35 -16.00
CA ILE A 176 4.89 32.15 -17.31
C ILE A 176 4.15 31.04 -18.07
N LYS A 177 3.86 29.92 -17.40
CA LYS A 177 3.03 28.84 -17.93
C LYS A 177 2.00 28.43 -16.86
N ASN A 178 0.76 28.20 -17.29
CA ASN A 178 -0.31 27.73 -16.41
C ASN A 178 -0.13 26.25 -16.08
N GLU A 179 -0.77 25.81 -14.99
CA GLU A 179 -0.92 24.39 -14.71
C GLU A 179 -1.87 23.76 -15.74
N VAL A 180 -1.52 22.56 -16.22
CA VAL A 180 -2.35 21.77 -17.14
C VAL A 180 -2.53 20.37 -16.56
N ILE A 181 -3.78 20.01 -16.25
CA ILE A 181 -4.15 18.69 -15.72
C ILE A 181 -5.23 18.11 -16.63
N GLU A 182 -4.83 17.22 -17.53
CA GLU A 182 -5.75 16.62 -18.51
C GLU A 182 -5.61 15.10 -18.56
N GLY A 183 -6.72 14.43 -18.84
CA GLY A 183 -6.83 12.97 -18.86
C GLY A 183 -7.08 12.33 -17.49
N PRO A 184 -7.90 11.26 -17.44
CA PRO A 184 -8.32 10.62 -16.20
C PRO A 184 -7.20 9.73 -15.62
N PRO A 185 -7.20 9.47 -14.29
CA PRO A 185 -6.26 8.54 -13.69
C PRO A 185 -6.45 7.11 -14.21
N GLN A 186 -5.36 6.37 -14.44
CA GLN A 186 -5.34 5.13 -15.25
C GLN A 186 -5.32 3.82 -14.44
N GLY A 187 -5.09 3.90 -13.14
CA GLY A 187 -5.01 2.73 -12.27
C GLY A 187 -4.40 3.07 -10.91
N ILE A 188 -4.25 2.08 -10.04
CA ILE A 188 -3.58 2.25 -8.75
C ILE A 188 -2.06 2.10 -8.89
N PHE A 189 -1.33 2.48 -7.84
CA PHE A 189 0.10 2.22 -7.74
C PHE A 189 0.36 0.72 -7.60
N ALA A 190 1.14 0.11 -8.51
CA ALA A 190 1.26 -1.35 -8.60
C ALA A 190 1.62 -2.07 -7.28
N PRO A 191 2.58 -1.58 -6.46
CA PRO A 191 2.88 -2.18 -5.15
C PRO A 191 1.71 -2.22 -4.16
N GLU A 192 0.67 -1.41 -4.34
CA GLU A 192 -0.51 -1.40 -3.46
C GLU A 192 -1.53 -2.48 -3.82
N TYR A 193 -1.34 -3.19 -4.93
CA TYR A 193 -2.26 -4.22 -5.40
C TYR A 193 -2.38 -5.38 -4.42
N ALA A 194 -3.60 -5.87 -4.30
CA ALA A 194 -3.93 -7.12 -3.64
C ALA A 194 -5.18 -7.67 -4.30
N ASN A 195 -5.18 -8.96 -4.64
CA ASN A 195 -6.37 -9.60 -5.18
C ASN A 195 -7.51 -9.60 -4.16
N LYS A 196 -8.73 -9.93 -4.62
CA LYS A 196 -9.96 -9.83 -3.80
C LYS A 196 -9.88 -10.64 -2.52
N GLU A 197 -9.33 -11.85 -2.59
CA GLU A 197 -9.17 -12.72 -1.43
C GLU A 197 -8.20 -12.12 -0.41
N THR A 198 -7.01 -11.70 -0.86
CA THR A 198 -6.01 -11.12 0.03
C THR A 198 -6.50 -9.83 0.68
N ASN A 199 -7.21 -8.98 -0.08
CA ASN A 199 -7.79 -7.75 0.44
C ASN A 199 -8.87 -8.04 1.49
N PHE A 200 -9.76 -9.00 1.23
CA PHE A 200 -10.79 -9.44 2.18
C PHE A 200 -10.20 -10.02 3.47
N LEU A 201 -9.23 -10.94 3.36
CA LEU A 201 -8.57 -11.54 4.53
C LEU A 201 -7.75 -10.51 5.31
N SER A 202 -7.18 -9.50 4.65
CA SER A 202 -6.49 -8.39 5.32
C SER A 202 -7.47 -7.56 6.16
N GLN A 203 -8.66 -7.28 5.63
CA GLN A 203 -9.73 -6.62 6.40
C GLN A 203 -10.24 -7.51 7.54
N ALA A 204 -10.34 -8.82 7.34
CA ALA A 204 -10.71 -9.77 8.39
C ALA A 204 -9.69 -9.77 9.55
N SER A 205 -8.39 -9.85 9.22
CA SER A 205 -7.28 -9.76 10.17
C SER A 205 -7.32 -8.45 10.97
N LEU A 206 -7.55 -7.31 10.29
CA LEU A 206 -7.66 -6.01 10.96
C LEU A 206 -8.92 -5.90 11.83
N ALA A 207 -10.06 -6.47 11.40
CA ALA A 207 -11.27 -6.52 12.21
C ALA A 207 -11.05 -7.31 13.51
N TRP A 208 -10.31 -8.42 13.42
CA TRP A 208 -9.91 -9.20 14.59
C TRP A 208 -9.08 -8.37 15.56
N GLN A 209 -8.10 -7.63 15.04
CA GLN A 209 -7.28 -6.74 15.84
C GLN A 209 -8.08 -5.58 16.48
N ILE A 210 -9.17 -5.09 15.87
CA ILE A 210 -10.07 -4.09 16.52
C ILE A 210 -10.68 -4.68 17.79
N ILE A 211 -11.22 -5.90 17.71
CA ILE A 211 -11.86 -6.60 18.83
C ILE A 211 -10.89 -6.75 20.00
N HIS A 212 -9.62 -6.96 19.69
CA HIS A 212 -8.55 -7.18 20.65
C HIS A 212 -7.82 -5.90 21.09
N THR A 213 -8.31 -4.71 20.75
CA THR A 213 -7.79 -3.47 21.35
C THR A 213 -8.11 -3.38 22.85
N SER A 214 -7.30 -2.64 23.60
CA SER A 214 -7.58 -2.37 25.01
C SER A 214 -8.86 -1.55 25.13
N SER A 215 -9.76 -1.93 26.04
CA SER A 215 -11.07 -1.30 26.21
C SER A 215 -11.99 -1.37 24.98
N SER A 216 -11.77 -2.37 24.10
CA SER A 216 -12.68 -2.67 22.98
C SER A 216 -14.11 -2.89 23.49
N PRO A 217 -15.13 -2.33 22.80
CA PRO A 217 -16.54 -2.60 23.12
C PRO A 217 -17.00 -3.97 22.61
N TYR A 218 -16.13 -4.70 21.90
CA TYR A 218 -16.45 -5.98 21.28
C TYR A 218 -15.83 -7.16 22.03
N THR A 219 -16.44 -8.33 21.87
CA THR A 219 -15.92 -9.60 22.39
C THR A 219 -15.68 -10.60 21.28
N ALA A 220 -14.75 -11.54 21.51
CA ALA A 220 -14.50 -12.64 20.58
C ALA A 220 -15.75 -13.51 20.33
N SER A 221 -16.68 -13.57 21.29
CA SER A 221 -17.95 -14.31 21.14
C SER A 221 -18.90 -13.69 20.12
N GLN A 222 -18.90 -12.35 19.95
CA GLN A 222 -19.66 -11.68 18.88
C GLN A 222 -19.06 -11.96 17.49
N ALA A 223 -17.78 -12.30 17.44
CA ALA A 223 -16.99 -12.44 16.24
C ALA A 223 -16.77 -13.90 15.80
N LEU A 224 -17.64 -14.83 16.18
CA LEU A 224 -17.46 -16.25 15.89
C LEU A 224 -17.35 -16.54 14.38
N HIS A 225 -18.12 -15.85 13.53
CA HIS A 225 -18.01 -15.99 12.08
C HIS A 225 -16.65 -15.52 11.56
N LEU A 226 -16.17 -14.37 12.04
CA LEU A 226 -14.84 -13.86 11.71
C LEU A 226 -13.73 -14.80 12.17
N LYS A 227 -13.84 -15.34 13.39
CA LYS A 227 -12.89 -16.31 13.93
C LYS A 227 -12.77 -17.54 13.04
N LEU A 228 -13.90 -18.11 12.60
CA LEU A 228 -13.90 -19.28 11.73
C LEU A 228 -13.18 -19.04 10.40
N ILE A 229 -13.34 -17.85 9.82
CA ILE A 229 -12.61 -17.45 8.60
C ILE A 229 -11.11 -17.38 8.86
N LEU A 230 -10.71 -16.79 9.99
CA LEU A 230 -9.29 -16.69 10.36
C LEU A 230 -8.67 -18.02 10.81
N ASP A 231 -9.49 -18.97 11.29
CA ASP A 231 -9.07 -20.35 11.56
C ASP A 231 -8.59 -21.03 10.26
N GLU A 232 -9.21 -20.77 9.10
CA GLU A 232 -8.77 -21.33 7.79
C GLU A 232 -7.35 -20.91 7.40
N CYS A 233 -6.90 -19.74 7.88
CA CYS A 233 -5.57 -19.19 7.61
C CYS A 233 -4.63 -19.27 8.82
N SER A 234 -4.99 -20.02 9.87
CA SER A 234 -4.19 -20.16 11.10
C SER A 234 -3.83 -18.83 11.78
N LEU A 235 -4.75 -17.86 11.76
CA LEU A 235 -4.53 -16.53 12.34
C LEU A 235 -5.27 -16.30 13.67
N SER A 236 -6.33 -17.04 13.92
CA SER A 236 -7.24 -16.84 15.05
C SER A 236 -6.65 -17.24 16.41
N ASP A 237 -5.65 -18.13 16.45
CA ASP A 237 -5.00 -18.61 17.68
C ASP A 237 -4.02 -17.59 18.28
N GLY A 238 -3.73 -16.53 17.54
CA GLY A 238 -2.84 -15.45 17.95
C GLY A 238 -1.35 -15.78 17.89
N VAL A 239 -0.93 -17.00 17.55
CA VAL A 239 0.49 -17.39 17.50
C VAL A 239 1.24 -16.50 16.52
N HIS A 240 0.70 -16.36 15.31
CA HIS A 240 1.25 -15.50 14.27
C HIS A 240 1.31 -14.02 14.70
N TYR A 241 0.22 -13.50 15.26
CA TYR A 241 0.17 -12.11 15.73
C TYR A 241 1.17 -11.83 16.86
N ASN A 242 1.36 -12.78 17.78
CA ASN A 242 2.32 -12.65 18.87
C ASN A 242 3.76 -12.72 18.36
N TYR A 243 4.05 -13.62 17.42
CA TYR A 243 5.36 -13.71 16.78
C TYR A 243 5.75 -12.38 16.14
N LEU A 244 4.85 -11.78 15.35
CA LEU A 244 5.09 -10.51 14.67
C LEU A 244 4.96 -9.27 15.57
N GLY A 245 4.61 -9.43 16.85
CA GLY A 245 4.39 -8.30 17.78
C GLY A 245 3.17 -7.44 17.46
N MET A 246 2.25 -7.93 16.63
CA MET A 246 0.94 -7.31 16.34
C MET A 246 -0.02 -7.45 17.52
N MET A 247 0.17 -8.48 18.34
CA MET A 247 -0.53 -8.69 19.60
C MET A 247 0.44 -9.13 20.68
N LYS A 248 0.10 -8.85 21.95
CA LYS A 248 0.75 -9.43 23.12
C LYS A 248 -0.31 -10.16 23.96
N GLY A 249 -0.25 -11.48 23.94
CA GLY A 249 -1.37 -12.33 24.34
C GLY A 249 -2.57 -12.04 23.43
N ASN A 250 -3.67 -11.60 24.04
CA ASN A 250 -4.93 -11.28 23.35
C ASN A 250 -5.16 -9.78 23.16
N ILE A 251 -4.12 -8.95 23.29
CA ILE A 251 -4.25 -7.49 23.16
C ILE A 251 -3.43 -6.98 21.98
N THR A 252 -4.07 -6.24 21.10
CA THR A 252 -3.46 -5.58 19.93
C THR A 252 -2.42 -4.55 20.37
N THR A 253 -1.27 -4.60 19.72
CA THR A 253 -0.11 -3.73 19.97
C THR A 253 0.35 -3.09 18.67
N CYS A 254 0.93 -1.90 18.74
CA CYS A 254 1.66 -1.37 17.61
C CYS A 254 2.89 -2.27 17.35
N PRO A 255 3.07 -2.83 16.14
CA PRO A 255 4.16 -3.77 15.87
C PRO A 255 5.56 -3.17 16.03
N LEU A 256 5.68 -1.84 15.88
CA LEU A 256 6.96 -1.17 16.00
C LEU A 256 7.33 -0.91 17.46
N CYS A 257 6.51 -0.17 18.20
CA CYS A 257 6.85 0.24 19.58
C CYS A 257 6.34 -0.74 20.66
N LEU A 258 5.58 -1.77 20.27
CA LEU A 258 4.98 -2.80 21.14
C LEU A 258 4.04 -2.25 22.23
N LYS A 259 3.67 -0.96 22.18
CA LYS A 259 2.65 -0.39 23.06
C LYS A 259 1.29 -0.95 22.68
N ARG A 260 0.48 -1.23 23.70
CA ARG A 260 -0.93 -1.63 23.54
C ARG A 260 -1.68 -0.51 22.83
N ILE A 261 -2.56 -0.89 21.91
CA ILE A 261 -3.48 0.04 21.26
C ILE A 261 -4.79 0.04 22.04
N SER A 262 -5.18 1.21 22.53
CA SER A 262 -6.52 1.47 23.06
C SER A 262 -7.52 1.63 21.92
N TYR A 263 -8.76 1.19 22.15
CA TYR A 263 -9.84 1.32 21.17
C TYR A 263 -10.05 2.77 20.71
N ASP A 264 -9.98 3.74 21.64
CA ASP A 264 -10.16 5.16 21.32
C ASP A 264 -9.07 5.70 20.36
N GLU A 265 -7.87 5.12 20.39
CA GLU A 265 -6.76 5.53 19.52
C GLU A 265 -7.06 5.23 18.04
N LEU A 266 -7.93 4.25 17.74
CA LEU A 266 -8.36 3.94 16.37
C LEU A 266 -9.06 5.13 15.69
N HIS A 267 -9.71 6.01 16.47
CA HIS A 267 -10.55 7.09 15.96
C HIS A 267 -10.07 8.49 16.36
N SER A 268 -9.21 8.59 17.37
CA SER A 268 -8.55 9.85 17.71
C SER A 268 -7.64 10.36 16.59
N HIS A 269 -7.49 11.68 16.48
CA HIS A 269 -6.62 12.33 15.51
C HIS A 269 -5.29 12.76 16.14
N ILE A 270 -4.24 12.76 15.34
CA ILE A 270 -2.92 13.29 15.70
C ILE A 270 -2.45 14.27 14.62
N ASN A 271 -1.70 15.30 15.01
CA ASN A 271 -0.98 16.17 14.08
C ASN A 271 0.49 15.72 14.03
N LEU A 272 1.00 15.45 12.83
CA LEU A 272 2.37 14.98 12.58
C LEU A 272 3.34 16.11 12.20
N GLU A 273 2.88 17.36 12.12
CA GLU A 273 3.69 18.52 11.67
C GLU A 273 4.88 18.88 12.57
N ASN A 274 4.88 18.43 13.83
CA ASN A 274 5.88 18.83 14.83
C ASN A 274 6.87 17.72 15.22
N GLU A 275 6.89 16.57 14.54
CA GLU A 275 7.89 15.53 14.85
C GLU A 275 9.20 15.82 14.11
N GLU A 276 10.22 16.30 14.83
CA GLU A 276 11.59 16.58 14.35
C GLU A 276 12.31 15.40 13.64
N SER A 277 11.72 14.19 13.59
CA SER A 277 12.36 12.95 13.17
C SER A 277 11.81 12.32 11.88
N LEU A 278 11.22 13.10 10.97
CA LEU A 278 10.63 12.60 9.70
C LEU A 278 11.65 12.15 8.64
N LEU A 279 12.94 12.04 8.97
CA LEU A 279 14.02 11.72 8.02
C LEU A 279 13.86 10.38 7.27
N ASN A 280 13.08 9.45 7.83
CA ASN A 280 12.78 8.15 7.20
C ASN A 280 11.48 8.14 6.38
N SER A 281 10.69 9.21 6.44
CA SER A 281 9.40 9.26 5.75
C SER A 281 9.59 9.36 4.23
N GLY A 282 8.73 8.66 3.47
CA GLY A 282 8.62 8.91 2.02
C GLY A 282 8.03 10.30 1.75
N LEU A 283 7.97 10.73 0.49
CA LEU A 283 7.35 12.01 0.08
C LEU A 283 5.94 12.17 0.70
N ILE A 284 5.81 13.01 1.73
CA ILE A 284 4.54 13.44 2.30
C ILE A 284 3.99 14.55 1.40
N VAL A 285 2.77 14.39 0.90
CA VAL A 285 2.10 15.42 0.08
C VAL A 285 1.50 16.47 1.01
N ASP A 286 1.84 17.75 0.78
CA ASP A 286 1.30 18.90 1.53
C ASP A 286 -0.23 18.85 1.66
N GLY A 287 -0.73 19.07 2.89
CA GLY A 287 -2.17 19.11 3.21
C GLY A 287 -2.81 17.78 3.64
N THR A 288 -2.03 16.71 3.82
CA THR A 288 -2.53 15.37 4.22
C THR A 288 -2.31 15.02 5.71
N ASN A 289 -1.89 15.98 6.53
CA ASN A 289 -1.30 15.76 7.87
C ASN A 289 -2.28 15.38 9.00
N ARG A 290 -3.58 15.19 8.70
CA ARG A 290 -4.56 14.68 9.67
C ARG A 290 -4.71 13.17 9.52
N SER A 291 -3.83 12.41 10.17
CA SER A 291 -4.01 10.97 10.35
C SER A 291 -4.82 10.70 11.62
N THR A 292 -5.49 9.55 11.67
CA THR A 292 -5.84 8.96 12.97
C THR A 292 -4.56 8.55 13.70
N THR A 293 -4.57 8.56 15.04
CA THR A 293 -3.45 8.15 15.89
C THR A 293 -2.95 6.76 15.55
N VAL A 294 -3.88 5.86 15.20
CA VAL A 294 -3.60 4.52 14.69
C VAL A 294 -4.11 4.36 13.26
N ASN A 295 -3.30 3.80 12.37
CA ASN A 295 -3.63 3.54 10.96
C ASN A 295 -3.12 2.16 10.51
N LEU A 296 -3.40 1.79 9.25
CA LEU A 296 -2.91 0.55 8.65
C LEU A 296 -1.38 0.54 8.67
N PHE A 297 -0.80 -0.53 9.20
CA PHE A 297 0.62 -0.74 9.34
C PHE A 297 1.02 -1.96 8.50
N HIS A 298 1.97 -1.78 7.59
CA HIS A 298 2.56 -2.87 6.81
C HIS A 298 3.86 -3.31 7.47
N MET A 299 3.96 -4.58 7.83
CA MET A 299 5.20 -5.14 8.41
C MET A 299 6.32 -5.23 7.39
N ILE A 300 5.98 -5.45 6.13
CA ILE A 300 6.92 -5.50 5.02
C ILE A 300 6.53 -4.38 4.06
N PRO A 301 7.48 -3.54 3.60
CA PRO A 301 7.19 -2.46 2.68
C PRO A 301 6.58 -2.99 1.38
N LEU A 302 5.73 -2.16 0.77
CA LEU A 302 5.13 -2.46 -0.51
C LEU A 302 6.11 -2.08 -1.63
N GLU A 303 6.64 -3.09 -2.30
CA GLU A 303 7.68 -2.97 -3.33
C GLU A 303 7.18 -3.48 -4.69
N TYR A 304 7.92 -3.20 -5.76
CA TYR A 304 7.51 -3.62 -7.11
C TYR A 304 7.83 -5.09 -7.36
N GLU A 305 8.98 -5.51 -6.87
CA GLU A 305 9.59 -6.81 -7.09
C GLU A 305 8.75 -7.93 -6.46
N ARG A 306 8.01 -7.61 -5.39
CA ARG A 306 7.11 -8.53 -4.69
C ARG A 306 5.91 -7.80 -4.09
N LEU A 307 4.72 -8.33 -4.33
CA LEU A 307 3.50 -7.83 -3.69
C LEU A 307 3.42 -8.28 -2.23
N HIS A 308 3.68 -7.34 -1.33
CA HIS A 308 3.73 -7.60 0.12
C HIS A 308 2.44 -7.23 0.87
N HIS A 309 1.42 -6.73 0.18
CA HIS A 309 0.10 -6.56 0.79
C HIS A 309 -0.50 -7.95 1.06
N ASN A 310 -0.49 -8.36 2.33
CA ASN A 310 -0.94 -9.69 2.71
C ASN A 310 -1.51 -9.68 4.15
N HIS A 311 -2.55 -10.47 4.38
CA HIS A 311 -3.26 -10.60 5.66
C HIS A 311 -2.37 -11.04 6.83
N PHE A 312 -1.25 -11.72 6.55
CA PHE A 312 -0.23 -12.08 7.55
C PHE A 312 0.64 -10.88 7.98
N TYR A 313 0.77 -9.83 7.16
CA TYR A 313 1.74 -8.76 7.36
C TYR A 313 1.09 -7.37 7.50
N VAL A 314 -0.21 -7.33 7.80
CA VAL A 314 -0.95 -6.09 8.07
C VAL A 314 -1.43 -6.02 9.51
N SER A 315 -1.34 -4.84 10.11
CA SER A 315 -1.75 -4.61 11.49
C SER A 315 -2.26 -3.19 11.70
N TRP A 316 -2.81 -2.92 12.88
CA TRP A 316 -2.98 -1.55 13.37
C TRP A 316 -1.69 -1.08 14.03
N GLY A 317 -1.20 0.10 13.66
CA GLY A 317 -0.02 0.69 14.28
C GLY A 317 -0.14 2.19 14.46
N HIS A 318 0.65 2.75 15.38
CA HIS A 318 0.71 4.19 15.59
C HIS A 318 1.20 4.90 14.33
N ALA A 319 0.53 5.97 13.93
CA ALA A 319 0.86 6.74 12.74
C ALA A 319 2.30 7.27 12.78
N THR A 320 2.76 7.75 13.94
CA THR A 320 4.14 8.21 14.17
C THR A 320 5.16 7.09 13.96
N CYS A 321 4.84 5.87 14.41
CA CYS A 321 5.68 4.69 14.20
C CYS A 321 5.76 4.32 12.72
N ASN A 322 4.61 4.29 12.02
CA ASN A 322 4.55 4.06 10.58
C ASN A 322 5.43 5.06 9.81
N THR A 323 5.30 6.35 10.14
CA THR A 323 6.08 7.40 9.49
C THR A 323 7.57 7.29 9.74
N LYS A 324 7.99 6.91 10.97
CA LYS A 324 9.41 6.71 11.33
C LYS A 324 10.01 5.45 10.72
N LEU A 325 9.21 4.41 10.48
CA LEU A 325 9.65 3.20 9.79
C LEU A 325 9.96 3.49 8.31
N GLY A 326 9.10 4.27 7.65
CA GLY A 326 9.28 4.61 6.25
C GLY A 326 9.05 3.42 5.31
N GLN A 327 9.94 3.23 4.34
CA GLN A 327 9.92 2.08 3.41
C GLN A 327 10.81 0.93 3.89
N ARG A 328 10.92 0.71 5.21
CA ARG A 328 11.72 -0.37 5.79
C ARG A 328 10.83 -1.49 6.30
N ARG A 329 11.35 -2.72 6.30
CA ARG A 329 10.72 -3.85 6.97
C ARG A 329 10.71 -3.62 8.48
N CYS A 330 9.56 -3.90 9.09
CA CYS A 330 9.39 -4.02 10.52
C CYS A 330 9.71 -5.45 10.94
N TYR A 331 10.99 -5.74 11.22
CA TYR A 331 11.33 -6.99 11.88
C TYR A 331 10.70 -7.02 13.26
N SER A 332 10.12 -8.13 13.68
CA SER A 332 9.61 -8.34 15.04
C SER A 332 10.76 -8.63 16.02
N LEU A 333 10.47 -8.57 17.33
CA LEU A 333 11.45 -8.96 18.35
C LEU A 333 11.77 -10.46 18.29
N ALA A 334 10.82 -11.31 17.88
CA ALA A 334 11.05 -12.74 17.73
C ALA A 334 12.02 -13.02 16.58
N GLU A 335 11.80 -12.41 15.40
CA GLU A 335 12.67 -12.56 14.24
C GLU A 335 14.12 -12.16 14.55
N VAL A 336 14.36 -10.98 15.13
CA VAL A 336 15.74 -10.54 15.42
C VAL A 336 16.42 -11.37 16.52
N LYS A 337 15.64 -12.00 17.41
CA LYS A 337 16.18 -12.94 18.40
C LYS A 337 16.61 -14.25 17.75
N GLU A 338 15.87 -14.72 16.75
CA GLU A 338 16.20 -15.94 16.00
C GLU A 338 17.45 -15.76 15.13
N MET A 339 17.69 -14.53 14.64
CA MET A 339 18.96 -14.17 13.96
C MET A 339 20.17 -14.21 14.92
N ASP A 340 19.94 -14.03 16.23
CA ASP A 340 20.94 -14.05 17.31
C ASP A 340 22.17 -13.12 17.12
N ILE A 341 21.98 -11.98 16.44
CA ILE A 341 23.02 -10.95 16.31
C ILE A 341 22.85 -9.92 17.43
N LYS A 342 23.64 -10.07 18.51
CA LYS A 342 23.53 -9.20 19.70
C LYS A 342 24.19 -7.85 19.48
N VAL A 343 23.53 -6.78 19.91
CA VAL A 343 24.11 -5.44 19.98
C VAL A 343 24.69 -5.20 21.35
N ALA A 344 25.97 -4.86 21.37
CA ALA A 344 26.72 -4.55 22.57
C ALA A 344 27.12 -3.08 22.65
N LYS A 345 27.09 -2.53 23.86
CA LYS A 345 27.70 -1.27 24.23
C LYS A 345 29.02 -1.57 24.94
N LEU A 346 30.10 -0.97 24.45
CA LEU A 346 31.41 -1.01 25.11
C LEU A 346 31.49 0.15 26.09
N ILE A 347 31.71 -0.15 27.37
CA ILE A 347 31.88 0.84 28.45
C ILE A 347 33.24 0.55 29.10
N GLY A 348 34.27 1.31 28.69
CA GLY A 348 35.66 0.97 29.03
C GLY A 348 36.01 -0.43 28.51
N ASP A 349 36.38 -1.33 29.42
CA ASP A 349 36.69 -2.74 29.12
C ASP A 349 35.48 -3.69 29.29
N SER A 350 34.32 -3.17 29.70
CA SER A 350 33.10 -3.96 29.90
C SER A 350 32.19 -3.96 28.66
N ILE A 351 31.57 -5.12 28.41
CA ILE A 351 30.62 -5.32 27.31
C ILE A 351 29.22 -5.52 27.92
N GLU A 352 28.28 -4.64 27.57
CA GLU A 352 26.87 -4.76 27.95
C GLU A 352 25.98 -4.95 26.71
N THR A 353 25.20 -6.02 26.65
CA THR A 353 24.25 -6.25 25.55
C THR A 353 22.88 -5.63 25.86
N PHE A 354 22.27 -4.94 24.89
CA PHE A 354 20.96 -4.29 25.10
C PHE A 354 19.87 -4.68 24.10
N GLY A 355 20.21 -5.49 23.09
CA GLY A 355 19.25 -5.90 22.08
C GLY A 355 19.84 -6.78 20.99
N TRP A 356 19.07 -6.94 19.92
CA TRP A 356 19.44 -7.66 18.70
C TRP A 356 19.28 -6.78 17.49
N ILE A 357 20.13 -6.95 16.49
CA ILE A 357 20.08 -6.27 15.20
C ILE A 357 19.61 -7.26 14.12
N SER A 358 18.89 -6.75 13.12
CA SER A 358 18.56 -7.51 11.91
C SER A 358 19.80 -7.83 11.09
N ASP A 359 19.75 -8.90 10.31
CA ASP A 359 20.81 -9.34 9.41
C ASP A 359 21.18 -8.32 8.32
N ASP A 360 20.25 -7.43 7.97
CA ASP A 360 20.46 -6.32 7.03
C ASP A 360 20.94 -5.02 7.68
N ASP A 361 21.24 -5.04 8.99
CA ASP A 361 21.65 -3.88 9.81
C ASP A 361 20.67 -2.69 9.80
N LYS A 362 19.40 -2.90 9.41
CA LYS A 362 18.41 -1.81 9.32
C LYS A 362 17.62 -1.56 10.60
N MET A 363 17.52 -2.54 11.50
CA MET A 363 16.70 -2.43 12.71
C MET A 363 17.36 -3.09 13.93
N ILE A 364 17.37 -2.38 15.06
CA ILE A 364 17.74 -2.92 16.37
C ILE A 364 16.50 -2.95 17.26
N ARG A 365 16.30 -4.05 18.00
CA ARG A 365 15.26 -4.12 19.05
C ARG A 365 15.81 -4.54 20.39
N SER A 366 15.30 -3.87 21.43
CA SER A 366 15.50 -4.28 22.81
C SER A 366 14.37 -5.23 23.29
N PRO A 367 14.60 -6.01 24.35
CA PRO A 367 13.55 -6.82 25.00
C PRO A 367 12.34 -5.99 25.47
N ASN A 368 12.55 -4.71 25.76
CA ASN A 368 11.55 -3.83 26.37
C ASN A 368 10.80 -2.95 25.34
N GLY A 369 10.98 -3.20 24.04
CA GLY A 369 10.24 -2.52 22.98
C GLY A 369 10.87 -1.21 22.48
N ALA A 370 12.03 -0.80 23.00
CA ALA A 370 12.84 0.21 22.33
C ALA A 370 13.35 -0.32 20.98
N VAL A 371 13.32 0.55 19.97
CA VAL A 371 13.66 0.24 18.59
C VAL A 371 14.54 1.35 18.02
N TRP A 372 15.57 0.95 17.27
CA TRP A 372 16.40 1.86 16.48
C TRP A 372 16.30 1.45 15.02
N ILE A 373 16.21 2.44 14.14
CA ILE A 373 16.05 2.25 12.70
C ILE A 373 17.16 3.04 12.02
N ARG A 374 17.95 2.37 11.18
CA ARG A 374 19.00 3.01 10.40
C ARG A 374 18.38 4.07 9.49
N ILE A 375 18.87 5.31 9.51
CA ILE A 375 18.29 6.43 8.74
C ILE A 375 18.96 6.57 7.36
N SER A 376 20.27 6.39 7.29
CA SER A 376 21.06 6.48 6.05
C SER A 376 21.68 5.13 5.69
N GLU A 377 21.66 4.80 4.40
CA GLU A 377 22.54 3.75 3.87
C GLU A 377 23.95 4.34 3.79
N GLU A 378 24.97 3.55 4.15
CA GLU A 378 26.34 3.96 3.85
C GLU A 378 26.51 3.91 2.34
N LEU A 379 27.03 4.99 1.75
CA LEU A 379 27.69 4.87 0.46
C LEU A 379 28.83 3.88 0.70
N TYR A 380 28.75 2.69 0.11
CA TYR A 380 29.91 1.84 -0.04
C TYR A 380 30.95 2.66 -0.81
N ILE A 381 31.85 3.30 -0.08
CA ILE A 381 33.15 3.65 -0.61
C ILE A 381 33.86 2.31 -0.62
N GLU A 382 34.03 1.72 -1.81
CA GLU A 382 35.00 0.64 -2.00
C GLU A 382 36.29 1.08 -1.29
N ARG A 383 36.63 0.41 -0.20
CA ARG A 383 37.95 0.59 0.40
C ARG A 383 38.90 -0.14 -0.53
N ASP A 384 39.66 0.63 -1.30
CA ASP A 384 40.83 0.17 -2.06
C ASP A 384 41.74 -0.74 -1.22
#